data_AF-A0A3M1KN50-F1
#
_entry.id   AF-A0A3M1KN50-F1
#
_cell.length_a   1.000
_cell.length_b   1.000
_cell.length_c   1.000
_cell.angle_alpha   90.00
_cell.angle_beta   90.00
_cell.angle_gamma   90.00
#
_symmetry.space_group_name_H-M   'P 1'
#
loop_
_entity.id
_entity.type
_entity.pdbx_description
1 polymer ?
#
loop_
_entity_poly.entity_id
_entity_poly.type
_entity_poly.pdbx_seq_one_letter_code
_entity_poly.pdbx_strand_id
1 'polypeptide(L)'
;MFVWGVEGVYERAFQPLEATFLPGFVLWGTAYFTSWVELLAGGLLILGVARRAALYALGLVLLVVSFGHGLQEGIWDLHHVLFRGGLVVFLLWTDEAQDRWQLERLWKNRRP
;
A
#
# COMPACT_ATOMS: atom_id res chain seq x y z
N MET A 1 12.32 9.27 20.20
CA MET A 1 12.63 9.08 18.77
C MET A 1 11.32 8.83 18.06
N PHE A 2 11.04 9.52 16.94
CA PHE A 2 9.83 9.27 16.17
C PHE A 2 9.84 7.81 15.69
N VAL A 3 8.95 7.01 16.27
CA VAL A 3 8.82 5.55 16.02
C VAL A 3 8.29 5.24 14.59
N TRP A 4 7.92 6.29 13.84
CA TRP A 4 7.15 6.26 12.58
C TRP A 4 7.96 6.83 11.40
N GLY A 5 9.26 6.55 11.32
CA GLY A 5 10.11 6.88 10.17
C GLY A 5 10.27 5.70 9.20
N VAL A 6 10.74 5.96 7.98
CA VAL A 6 11.09 4.90 7.01
C VAL A 6 12.16 3.98 7.60
N GLU A 7 13.05 4.51 8.44
CA GLU A 7 14.02 3.71 9.18
C GLU A 7 13.35 2.68 10.12
N GLY A 8 12.25 3.05 10.78
CA GLY A 8 11.52 2.13 11.66
C GLY A 8 10.72 1.06 10.91
N VAL A 9 10.31 1.35 9.66
CA VAL A 9 9.72 0.35 8.76
C VAL A 9 10.81 -0.60 8.26
N TYR A 10 11.98 -0.07 7.91
CA TYR A 10 13.12 -0.85 7.45
C TYR A 10 13.61 -1.83 8.53
N GLU A 11 13.86 -1.36 9.75
CA GLU A 11 14.33 -2.19 10.87
C GLU A 11 13.37 -3.34 11.21
N ARG A 12 12.05 -3.13 11.10
CA ARG A 12 11.06 -4.14 11.51
C ARG A 12 10.68 -5.10 10.40
N ALA A 13 10.51 -4.60 9.18
CA ALA A 13 9.97 -5.39 8.07
C ALA A 13 11.06 -5.88 7.11
N PHE A 14 12.14 -5.13 6.92
CA PHE A 14 13.13 -5.40 5.85
C PHE A 14 14.50 -5.85 6.35
N GLN A 15 14.88 -5.54 7.59
CA GLN A 15 16.12 -6.04 8.22
C GLN A 15 16.23 -7.59 8.22
N PRO A 16 15.15 -8.37 8.47
CA PRO A 16 15.26 -9.83 8.39
C PRO A 16 15.44 -10.34 6.96
N LEU A 17 15.13 -9.53 5.94
CA LEU A 17 15.37 -9.86 4.52
C LEU A 17 16.84 -9.74 4.12
N GLU A 18 17.67 -9.02 4.88
CA GLU A 18 19.10 -8.88 4.58
C GLU A 18 19.85 -10.21 4.66
N ALA A 19 19.32 -11.18 5.42
CA ALA A 19 19.85 -12.54 5.49
C ALA A 19 19.55 -13.36 4.22
N THR A 20 18.75 -12.83 3.29
CA THR A 20 18.38 -13.50 2.03
C THR A 20 19.28 -13.04 0.86
N PHE A 21 19.05 -13.58 -0.34
CA PHE A 21 19.81 -13.25 -1.56
C PHE A 21 19.60 -11.82 -2.10
N LEU A 22 18.78 -10.99 -1.46
CA LEU A 22 18.41 -9.67 -1.96
C LEU A 22 19.46 -8.61 -1.57
N PRO A 23 19.90 -7.75 -2.50
CA PRO A 23 20.86 -6.71 -2.19
C PRO A 23 20.21 -5.60 -1.34
N GLY A 24 20.94 -5.09 -0.35
CA GLY A 24 20.43 -4.09 0.61
C GLY A 24 19.84 -2.83 -0.04
N PHE A 25 20.37 -2.38 -1.18
CA PHE A 25 19.81 -1.25 -1.93
C PHE A 25 18.35 -1.48 -2.36
N VAL A 26 18.00 -2.72 -2.75
CA VAL A 26 16.63 -3.05 -3.14
C VAL A 26 15.71 -3.03 -1.92
N LEU A 27 16.18 -3.49 -0.76
CA LEU A 27 15.41 -3.47 0.49
C LEU A 27 15.13 -2.05 0.99
N TRP A 28 16.13 -1.17 0.92
CA TRP A 28 15.94 0.24 1.21
C TRP A 28 15.00 0.89 0.19
N GLY A 29 15.17 0.58 -1.10
CA GLY A 29 14.30 1.07 -2.17
C GLY A 29 12.84 0.65 -1.99
N THR A 30 12.58 -0.61 -1.64
CA THR A 30 11.23 -1.11 -1.38
C THR A 30 10.64 -0.52 -0.11
N ALA A 31 11.40 -0.39 0.97
CA ALA A 31 10.91 0.24 2.21
C ALA A 31 10.48 1.70 2.00
N TYR A 32 11.28 2.46 1.24
CA TYR A 32 10.92 3.81 0.84
C TYR A 32 9.69 3.80 -0.07
N PHE A 33 9.69 2.96 -1.11
CA PHE A 33 8.59 2.86 -2.06
C PHE A 33 7.26 2.54 -1.38
N THR A 34 7.20 1.51 -0.54
CA THR A 34 5.95 1.11 0.13
C THR A 34 5.46 2.21 1.07
N SER A 35 6.36 2.81 1.86
CA SER A 35 6.00 3.87 2.82
C SER A 35 5.41 5.11 2.12
N TRP A 36 6.06 5.59 1.04
CA TRP A 36 5.59 6.76 0.30
C TRP A 36 4.30 6.47 -0.49
N VAL A 37 4.20 5.28 -1.10
CA VAL A 37 3.01 4.91 -1.85
C VAL A 37 1.82 4.69 -0.92
N GLU A 38 1.99 4.06 0.25
CA GLU A 38 0.92 3.91 1.24
C GLU A 38 0.42 5.26 1.73
N LEU A 39 1.31 6.21 1.99
CA LEU A 39 0.95 7.54 2.45
C LEU A 39 0.19 8.32 1.36
N LEU A 40 0.73 8.35 0.13
CA LEU A 40 0.14 9.10 -0.97
C LEU A 40 -1.15 8.46 -1.48
N ALA A 41 -1.13 7.15 -1.77
CA ALA A 41 -2.29 6.42 -2.27
C ALA A 41 -3.38 6.28 -1.19
N GLY A 42 -3.01 6.03 0.07
CA GLY A 42 -3.95 6.04 1.18
C GLY A 42 -4.59 7.42 1.37
N GLY A 43 -3.80 8.49 1.30
CA GLY A 43 -4.30 9.87 1.35
C GLY A 43 -5.25 10.19 0.18
N LEU A 44 -4.88 9.82 -1.05
CA LEU A 44 -5.73 9.99 -2.25
C LEU A 44 -7.05 9.21 -2.12
N LEU A 45 -6.99 7.99 -1.57
CA LEU A 45 -8.18 7.17 -1.33
C LEU A 45 -9.13 7.82 -0.32
N ILE A 46 -8.61 8.38 0.77
CA ILE A 46 -9.39 9.09 1.80
C ILE A 46 -10.01 10.38 1.24
N LEU A 47 -9.24 11.13 0.46
CA LEU A 47 -9.71 12.36 -0.20
C LEU A 47 -10.71 12.05 -1.34
N GLY A 48 -10.78 10.80 -1.80
CA GLY A 48 -11.65 10.39 -2.90
C GLY A 48 -11.23 11.03 -4.22
N VAL A 49 -9.93 11.17 -4.47
CA VAL A 49 -9.35 11.68 -5.72
C VAL A 49 -8.57 10.56 -6.39
N ALA A 50 -8.78 10.35 -7.69
CA ALA A 50 -8.12 9.29 -8.47
C ALA A 50 -8.19 7.90 -7.78
N ARG A 51 -9.37 7.54 -7.25
CA ARG A 51 -9.60 6.32 -6.45
C ARG A 51 -9.03 5.06 -7.09
N ARG A 52 -9.25 4.84 -8.38
CA ARG A 52 -8.75 3.65 -9.08
C ARG A 52 -7.22 3.58 -9.08
N ALA A 53 -6.56 4.70 -9.35
CA ALA A 53 -5.10 4.77 -9.33
C ALA A 53 -4.55 4.50 -7.92
N ALA A 54 -5.20 5.05 -6.88
CA ALA A 54 -4.86 4.77 -5.49
C ALA A 54 -5.03 3.29 -5.13
N LEU A 55 -6.14 2.66 -5.53
CA LEU A 55 -6.39 1.23 -5.29
C LEU A 55 -5.37 0.34 -6.00
N TYR A 56 -5.00 0.63 -7.26
CA TYR A 56 -3.96 -0.11 -7.96
C TYR A 56 -2.58 0.05 -7.31
N ALA A 57 -2.24 1.26 -6.86
CA ALA A 57 -0.98 1.53 -6.17
C ALA A 57 -0.90 0.78 -4.82
N LEU A 58 -1.99 0.78 -4.04
CA LEU A 58 -2.08 0.01 -2.79
C LEU A 58 -2.04 -1.51 -3.05
N GLY A 59 -2.68 -1.98 -4.12
CA GLY A 59 -2.60 -3.38 -4.54
C GLY A 59 -1.18 -3.80 -4.92
N LEU A 60 -0.43 -2.93 -5.61
CA LEU A 60 0.98 -3.18 -5.94
C LEU A 60 1.85 -3.25 -4.69
N VAL A 61 1.67 -2.33 -3.74
CA VAL A 61 2.36 -2.40 -2.44
C VAL A 61 2.05 -3.72 -1.74
N LEU A 62 0.79 -4.14 -1.76
CA LEU A 62 0.38 -5.40 -1.15
C LEU A 62 1.12 -6.59 -1.77
N LEU A 63 1.27 -6.64 -3.10
CA LEU A 63 2.05 -7.69 -3.77
C LEU A 63 3.52 -7.69 -3.34
N VAL A 64 4.15 -6.51 -3.27
CA VAL A 64 5.55 -6.37 -2.85
C VAL A 64 5.76 -6.83 -1.40
N VAL A 65 4.89 -6.41 -0.49
CA VAL A 65 4.97 -6.77 0.94
C VAL A 65 4.64 -8.25 1.16
N SER A 66 3.68 -8.80 0.40
CA SER A 66 3.35 -10.23 0.44
C SER A 66 4.55 -11.10 0.04
N PHE A 67 5.27 -10.68 -1.00
CA PHE A 67 6.51 -11.34 -1.41
C PHE A 67 7.58 -11.28 -0.33
N GLY A 68 7.74 -10.13 0.34
CA GLY A 68 8.66 -9.98 1.47
C GLY A 68 8.37 -10.95 2.61
N HIS A 69 7.11 -11.04 3.06
CA HIS A 69 6.72 -11.99 4.11
C HIS A 69 6.91 -13.45 3.68
N GLY A 70 6.55 -13.81 2.45
CA GLY A 70 6.78 -15.16 1.93
C GLY A 70 8.25 -15.55 1.79
N LEU A 71 9.17 -14.57 1.77
CA LEU A 71 10.60 -14.81 1.74
C LEU A 71 11.20 -15.00 3.15
N GLN A 72 10.62 -14.35 4.17
CA GLN A 72 11.06 -14.50 5.58
C GLN A 72 10.54 -15.79 6.20
N GLU A 73 9.25 -16.04 6.04
CA GLU A 73 8.56 -17.17 6.62
C GLU A 73 8.36 -18.17 5.49
N GLY A 74 9.12 -19.28 5.50
CA GLY A 74 9.03 -20.31 4.46
C GLY A 74 7.62 -20.91 4.26
N ILE A 75 6.69 -20.60 5.16
CA ILE A 75 5.24 -20.76 5.00
C ILE A 75 4.62 -19.35 5.04
N TRP A 76 3.92 -18.99 3.96
CA TRP A 76 3.27 -17.69 3.83
C TRP A 76 2.10 -17.50 4.80
N ASP A 77 2.19 -16.52 5.70
CA ASP A 77 1.09 -16.15 6.60
C ASP A 77 0.05 -15.27 5.89
N LEU A 78 -1.15 -15.83 5.69
CA LEU A 78 -2.26 -15.11 5.02
C LEU A 78 -2.75 -13.90 5.82
N HIS A 79 -2.62 -13.90 7.15
CA HIS A 79 -3.30 -12.92 7.99
C HIS A 79 -2.80 -11.50 7.71
N HIS A 80 -1.53 -11.33 7.36
CA HIS A 80 -0.95 -10.03 7.03
C HIS A 80 -1.53 -9.40 5.74
N VAL A 81 -1.96 -10.24 4.80
CA VAL A 81 -2.37 -9.83 3.45
C VAL A 81 -3.89 -9.87 3.28
N LEU A 82 -4.56 -10.83 3.90
CA LEU A 82 -5.97 -11.14 3.68
C LEU A 82 -6.89 -9.96 4.01
N PHE A 83 -6.70 -9.29 5.14
CA PHE A 83 -7.56 -8.18 5.53
C PHE A 83 -7.42 -6.97 4.61
N ARG A 84 -6.18 -6.54 4.34
CA ARG A 84 -5.91 -5.35 3.51
C ARG A 84 -6.23 -5.63 2.04
N GLY A 85 -5.84 -6.80 1.54
CA GLY A 85 -6.16 -7.26 0.19
C GLY A 85 -7.66 -7.43 -0.03
N GLY A 86 -8.36 -8.02 0.94
CA GLY A 86 -9.82 -8.14 0.90
C GLY A 86 -10.51 -6.79 0.78
N LEU A 87 -10.06 -5.77 1.54
CA LEU A 87 -10.58 -4.41 1.43
C LEU A 87 -10.30 -3.76 0.08
N VAL A 88 -9.08 -3.91 -0.46
CA VAL A 88 -8.73 -3.39 -1.79
C VAL A 88 -9.57 -4.04 -2.88
N VAL A 89 -9.74 -5.37 -2.83
CA VAL A 89 -10.59 -6.11 -3.78
C VAL A 89 -12.06 -5.71 -3.63
N PHE A 90 -12.56 -5.60 -2.41
CA PHE A 90 -13.93 -5.15 -2.14
C PHE A 90 -14.19 -3.74 -2.67
N LEU A 91 -13.24 -2.83 -2.48
CA LEU A 91 -13.32 -1.47 -3.01
C LEU A 91 -13.15 -1.40 -4.52
N LEU A 92 -12.39 -2.30 -5.14
CA LEU A 92 -12.32 -2.42 -6.61
C LEU A 92 -13.62 -2.99 -7.19
N TRP A 93 -14.28 -3.89 -6.46
CA TRP A 93 -15.56 -4.46 -6.86
C TRP A 93 -16.72 -3.47 -6.72
N THR A 94 -16.70 -2.64 -5.68
CA THR A 94 -17.71 -1.62 -5.45
C THR A 94 -17.69 -0.56 -6.54
N ASP A 95 -18.87 -0.26 -7.08
CA ASP A 95 -19.03 0.79 -8.08
C ASP A 95 -18.71 2.17 -7.50
N GLU A 96 -17.93 2.94 -8.26
CA GLU A 96 -17.46 4.26 -7.87
C GLU A 96 -18.58 5.30 -7.77
N ALA A 97 -19.68 5.12 -8.51
CA ALA A 97 -20.79 6.09 -8.54
C ALA A 97 -21.59 6.15 -7.23
N GLN A 98 -21.49 5.11 -6.39
CA GLN A 98 -22.15 5.06 -5.09
C GLN A 98 -21.47 5.95 -4.04
N ASP A 99 -20.23 6.38 -4.31
CA ASP A 99 -19.49 7.24 -3.41
C ASP A 99 -19.90 8.70 -3.60
N ARG A 100 -20.70 9.20 -2.66
CA ARG A 100 -21.22 10.58 -2.68
C ARG A 100 -20.23 11.61 -2.11
N TRP A 101 -19.18 11.18 -1.42
CA TRP A 101 -18.27 12.03 -0.66
C TRP A 101 -16.93 12.30 -1.36
N GLN A 102 -16.74 11.79 -2.58
CA GLN A 102 -15.53 12.02 -3.36
C GLN A 102 -15.34 13.50 -3.73
N LEU A 103 -14.19 14.08 -3.36
CA LEU A 103 -13.80 15.43 -3.77
C LEU A 103 -13.69 15.54 -5.29
N GLU A 104 -13.34 14.46 -5.99
CA GLU A 104 -13.30 14.42 -7.46
C GLU A 104 -14.67 14.74 -8.08
N ARG A 105 -15.75 14.20 -7.51
CA ARG A 105 -17.12 14.45 -7.97
C ARG A 105 -17.54 15.90 -7.74
N LEU A 106 -17.15 16.48 -6.59
CA LEU A 106 -17.39 17.90 -6.29
C LEU A 106 -16.63 18.82 -7.24
N TRP A 107 -15.41 18.46 -7.64
CA TRP A 107 -14.64 19.21 -8.63
C TRP A 107 -15.26 19.07 -10.04
N LYS A 108 -15.67 17.87 -10.44
CA LYS A 108 -16.27 17.63 -11.76
C LYS A 108 -17.59 18.37 -11.96
N ASN A 109 -18.41 18.50 -10.91
CA ASN A 109 -19.65 19.29 -10.93
C ASN A 109 -19.44 20.81 -10.97
N ARG A 110 -18.19 21.30 -10.79
CA ARG A 110 -17.82 22.72 -10.79
C ARG A 110 -17.22 23.18 -12.13
N ARG A 111 -16.93 22.26 -13.06
CA ARG A 111 -16.48 22.60 -14.41
C ARG A 111 -17.70 22.60 -15.34
N PRO A 112 -17.92 23.67 -16.13
CA PRO A 112 -19.07 23.77 -17.03
C PRO A 112 -19.03 22.73 -18.15
#